data_AF-A0AA39TW03-F1
#
_entry.id   AF-A0AA39TW03-F1
#
_cell.length_a   1.000
_cell.length_b   1.000
_cell.length_c   1.000
_cell.angle_alpha   90.00
_cell.angle_beta   90.00
_cell.angle_gamma   90.00
#
_symmetry.space_group_name_H-M   'P 1'
#
loop_
_entity.id
_entity.type
_entity.pdbx_description
1 polymer ?
#
loop_
_entity_poly.entity_id
_entity_poly.type
_entity_poly.pdbx_seq_one_letter_code
_entity_poly.pdbx_strand_id
1 'polypeptide(L)'
;RVTYSVFLMHRRTELWGPDALEFDLDRFLDSRLHRYLTPNPFIFVPFNAGPRICLGHQEPLILCKSTSKFAYNEASYYFIRLLQTFSSFILATDAQPAEGAPP
;
A
#
# COMPACT_ATOMS: atom_id res chain seq x y z
N ARG A 1 23.18 -2.96 -14.17
CA ARG A 1 22.25 -2.55 -13.08
C ARG A 1 20.84 -2.87 -13.55
N VAL A 2 20.04 -3.55 -12.72
CA VAL A 2 18.62 -3.82 -13.03
C VAL A 2 17.78 -2.82 -12.26
N THR A 3 16.84 -2.16 -12.93
CA THR A 3 15.87 -1.24 -12.33
C THR A 3 14.47 -1.81 -12.50
N TYR A 4 13.63 -1.61 -11.50
CA TYR A 4 12.21 -1.97 -11.58
C TYR A 4 11.39 -0.83 -11.00
N SER A 5 10.15 -0.69 -11.46
CA SER A 5 9.24 0.35 -11.01
C SER A 5 8.11 -0.28 -10.22
N VAL A 6 8.07 0.00 -8.91
CA VAL A 6 6.97 -0.39 -8.02
C VAL A 6 5.64 0.15 -8.55
N PHE A 7 5.65 1.40 -9.03
CA PHE A 7 4.48 2.07 -9.59
C PHE A 7 3.87 1.30 -10.77
N LEU A 8 4.70 0.84 -11.71
CA LEU A 8 4.24 0.07 -12.86
C LEU A 8 3.80 -1.33 -12.44
N MET A 9 4.57 -2.02 -11.60
CA MET A 9 4.22 -3.38 -11.16
C MET A 9 2.85 -3.43 -10.45
N HIS A 10 2.53 -2.44 -9.61
CA HIS A 10 1.25 -2.39 -8.89
C HIS A 10 0.05 -2.05 -9.78
N ARG A 11 0.29 -1.59 -11.02
CA ARG A 11 -0.76 -1.22 -12.00
C ARG A 11 -0.79 -2.16 -13.21
N ARG A 12 0.06 -3.18 -13.24
CA ARG A 12 0.10 -4.14 -14.34
C ARG A 12 -1.11 -5.07 -14.26
N THR A 13 -1.96 -5.01 -15.28
CA THR A 13 -3.15 -5.84 -15.40
C THR A 13 -2.85 -7.33 -15.47
N GLU A 14 -1.67 -7.71 -15.99
CA GLU A 14 -1.19 -9.09 -15.99
C GLU A 14 -1.00 -9.67 -14.59
N LEU A 15 -0.66 -8.82 -13.60
CA LEU A 15 -0.42 -9.25 -12.22
C LEU A 15 -1.67 -9.12 -11.34
N TRP A 16 -2.49 -8.10 -11.61
CA TRP A 16 -3.58 -7.67 -10.72
C TRP A 16 -4.99 -7.87 -11.27
N GLY A 17 -5.12 -8.27 -12.55
CA GLY A 17 -6.39 -8.37 -13.25
C GLY A 17 -6.71 -7.15 -14.12
N PRO A 18 -7.81 -7.19 -14.90
CA PRO A 18 -8.21 -6.09 -15.78
C PRO A 18 -8.52 -4.79 -15.04
N ASP A 19 -8.88 -4.90 -13.76
CA ASP A 19 -9.26 -3.83 -12.83
C ASP A 19 -8.07 -3.28 -12.03
N ALA A 20 -6.82 -3.55 -12.44
CA ALA A 20 -5.60 -3.12 -11.75
C ALA A 20 -5.43 -1.60 -11.57
N LEU A 21 -6.18 -0.80 -12.35
CA LEU A 21 -6.14 0.66 -12.30
C LEU A 21 -7.21 1.25 -11.38
N GLU A 22 -8.15 0.44 -10.92
CA GLU A 22 -9.24 0.86 -10.04
C GLU A 22 -8.82 0.78 -8.58
N PHE A 23 -9.14 1.83 -7.82
CA PHE A 23 -8.95 1.82 -6.37
C PHE A 23 -10.08 1.02 -5.71
N ASP A 24 -9.79 -0.25 -5.44
CA ASP A 24 -10.73 -1.19 -4.81
C ASP A 24 -10.06 -1.89 -3.62
N LEU A 25 -10.56 -1.61 -2.41
CA LEU A 25 -10.07 -2.16 -1.15
C LEU A 25 -10.48 -3.63 -0.95
N ASP A 26 -11.61 -4.06 -1.52
CA ASP A 26 -12.14 -5.41 -1.32
C ASP A 26 -11.27 -6.48 -2.00
N ARG A 27 -10.37 -6.07 -2.90
CA ARG A 27 -9.38 -6.94 -3.56
C ARG A 27 -8.48 -7.69 -2.58
N PHE A 28 -8.26 -7.12 -1.40
CA PHE A 28 -7.45 -7.73 -0.35
C PHE A 28 -8.24 -8.64 0.58
N LEU A 29 -9.56 -8.73 0.41
CA LEU A 29 -10.48 -9.49 1.26
C LEU A 29 -11.22 -10.60 0.50
N ASP A 30 -11.35 -10.47 -0.82
CA ASP A 30 -12.13 -11.38 -1.65
C ASP A 30 -11.30 -12.51 -2.30
N SER A 31 -11.91 -13.21 -3.25
CA SER A 31 -11.26 -14.30 -3.99
C SER A 31 -10.01 -13.89 -4.80
N ARG A 32 -9.86 -12.60 -5.16
CA ARG A 32 -8.72 -12.06 -5.91
C ARG A 32 -7.44 -12.14 -5.08
N LEU A 33 -7.54 -12.02 -3.74
CA LEU A 33 -6.41 -12.22 -2.82
C LEU A 33 -5.71 -13.57 -3.06
N HIS A 34 -6.50 -14.64 -3.15
CA HIS A 34 -5.98 -15.99 -3.35
C HIS A 34 -5.58 -16.26 -4.80
N ARG A 35 -6.19 -15.54 -5.76
CA ARG A 35 -5.87 -15.67 -7.18
C ARG A 35 -4.56 -14.99 -7.56
N TYR A 36 -4.33 -13.77 -7.08
CA TYR A 36 -3.21 -12.93 -7.54
C TYR A 36 -2.12 -12.78 -6.48
N LEU A 37 -2.48 -12.41 -5.26
CA LEU A 37 -1.51 -11.97 -4.26
C LEU A 37 -0.88 -13.13 -3.46
N THR A 38 -1.66 -14.12 -3.06
CA THR A 38 -1.17 -15.28 -2.29
C THR A 38 -0.14 -16.11 -3.07
N PRO A 39 -0.34 -16.40 -4.37
CA PRO A 39 0.63 -17.19 -5.15
C PRO A 39 1.91 -16.42 -5.48
N ASN A 40 1.84 -15.09 -5.55
CA ASN A 40 2.99 -14.25 -5.86
C ASN A 40 3.02 -13.01 -4.95
N PRO A 41 3.50 -13.13 -3.70
CA PRO A 41 3.47 -12.02 -2.74
C PRO A 41 4.35 -10.83 -3.15
N PHE A 42 5.32 -11.04 -4.07
CA PHE A 42 6.22 -9.99 -4.54
C PHE A 42 5.58 -9.03 -5.56
N ILE A 43 4.33 -9.26 -5.99
CA ILE A 43 3.60 -8.29 -6.80
C ILE A 43 3.17 -7.06 -5.98
N PHE A 44 3.10 -7.19 -4.65
CA PHE A 44 2.74 -6.11 -3.72
C PHE A 44 3.91 -5.77 -2.79
N VAL A 45 4.63 -4.72 -3.15
CA VAL A 45 5.90 -4.31 -2.51
C VAL A 45 5.95 -2.79 -2.26
N PRO A 46 4.97 -2.21 -1.52
CA PRO A 46 4.95 -0.77 -1.25
C PRO A 46 6.19 -0.28 -0.50
N PHE A 47 6.86 -1.19 0.22
CA PHE A 47 8.07 -0.91 1.00
C PHE A 47 9.29 -1.70 0.48
N ASN A 48 9.29 -2.11 -0.79
CA ASN A 48 10.17 -3.14 -1.35
C ASN A 48 10.00 -4.51 -0.68
N ALA A 49 10.85 -5.47 -1.03
CA ALA A 49 10.92 -6.79 -0.41
C ALA A 49 12.36 -7.34 -0.41
N GLY A 50 12.57 -8.44 0.31
CA GLY A 50 13.87 -9.09 0.42
C GLY A 50 14.85 -8.32 1.33
N PRO A 51 16.18 -8.53 1.16
CA PRO A 51 17.20 -7.96 2.05
C PRO A 51 17.30 -6.42 2.07
N ARG A 52 16.57 -5.74 1.18
CA ARG A 52 16.55 -4.28 1.02
C ARG A 52 15.15 -3.69 1.23
N ILE A 53 14.30 -4.40 1.96
CA ILE A 53 12.99 -3.88 2.39
C ILE A 53 13.19 -2.64 3.29
N CYS A 54 12.21 -1.74 3.29
CA CYS A 54 12.23 -0.55 4.15
C CYS A 54 12.45 -0.93 5.61
N LEU A 55 13.35 -0.21 6.30
CA LEU A 55 13.63 -0.45 7.72
C LEU A 55 12.40 -0.22 8.60
N GLY A 56 11.49 0.70 8.24
CA GLY A 56 10.22 0.87 8.95
C GLY A 56 9.28 -0.34 8.89
N HIS A 57 9.59 -1.33 8.04
CA HIS A 57 8.94 -2.64 7.96
C HIS A 57 9.65 -3.71 8.80
N GLN A 58 10.91 -3.48 9.19
CA GLN A 58 11.78 -4.44 9.87
C GLN A 58 12.34 -3.81 11.15
N GLU A 59 11.73 -4.08 12.29
CA GLU A 59 12.56 -4.07 13.50
C GLU A 59 13.50 -5.29 13.47
N PRO A 60 14.77 -5.14 13.88
CA PRO A 60 15.78 -6.16 13.74
C PRO A 60 15.71 -7.15 14.91
N LEU A 61 15.17 -8.34 14.69
CA LEU A 61 15.65 -9.54 15.38
C LEU A 61 15.30 -10.81 14.59
N ILE A 62 16.23 -11.22 13.72
CA ILE A 62 16.68 -12.55 13.27
C ILE A 62 15.67 -13.71 13.03
N LEU A 63 14.43 -13.73 13.53
CA LEU A 63 13.52 -14.86 13.32
C LEU A 63 12.05 -14.43 13.46
N CYS A 64 11.41 -13.91 12.41
CA CYS A 64 9.95 -13.87 12.37
C CYS A 64 9.38 -13.85 10.96
N LYS A 65 8.56 -14.86 10.67
CA LYS A 65 7.77 -15.06 9.44
C LYS A 65 6.52 -14.16 9.34
N SER A 66 6.48 -12.98 9.95
CA SER A 66 5.36 -12.02 9.78
C SER A 66 5.75 -10.59 10.15
N THR A 67 5.99 -9.80 9.11
CA THR A 67 5.39 -8.47 8.82
C THR A 67 5.39 -7.40 9.93
N SER A 68 6.20 -6.36 9.70
CA SER A 68 5.83 -4.93 9.72
C SER A 68 5.08 -4.38 10.93
N LYS A 69 5.79 -3.77 11.89
CA LYS A 69 5.16 -3.25 13.11
C LYS A 69 5.26 -1.74 13.31
N PHE A 70 6.39 -1.09 13.00
CA PHE A 70 6.56 0.32 13.37
C PHE A 70 5.72 1.27 12.50
N ALA A 71 5.91 1.26 11.18
CA ALA A 71 5.21 2.19 10.30
C ALA A 71 3.67 2.04 10.36
N TYR A 72 3.18 0.79 10.43
CA TYR A 72 1.74 0.53 10.58
C TYR A 72 1.21 0.95 11.94
N ASN A 73 1.97 0.76 13.02
CA ASN A 73 1.55 1.20 14.35
C ASN A 73 1.46 2.73 14.44
N GLU A 74 2.49 3.45 13.96
CA GLU A 74 2.49 4.91 13.95
C GLU A 74 1.37 5.47 13.07
N ALA A 75 1.16 4.91 11.87
CA ALA A 75 0.06 5.29 11.00
C ALA A 75 -1.30 5.02 11.67
N SER A 76 -1.47 3.86 12.31
CA SER A 76 -2.72 3.51 13.01
C SER A 76 -2.99 4.44 14.18
N TYR A 77 -1.97 4.74 14.99
CA TYR A 77 -2.08 5.69 16.09
C TYR A 77 -2.50 7.07 15.58
N TYR A 78 -1.83 7.56 14.53
CA TYR A 78 -2.18 8.83 13.89
C TYR A 78 -3.63 8.83 13.38
N PHE A 79 -4.04 7.81 12.62
CA PHE A 79 -5.41 7.72 12.10
C PHE A 79 -6.46 7.65 13.20
N ILE A 80 -6.24 6.85 14.24
CA ILE A 80 -7.16 6.75 15.37
C ILE A 80 -7.29 8.10 16.05
N ARG A 81 -6.18 8.79 16.33
CA ARG A 81 -6.22 10.13 16.93
C ARG A 81 -6.91 11.13 16.02
N LEU A 82 -6.59 11.12 14.73
CA LEU A 82 -7.21 11.99 13.72
C LEU A 82 -8.74 11.83 13.72
N LEU A 83 -9.24 10.59 13.68
CA LEU A 83 -10.67 10.28 13.69
C LEU A 83 -11.35 10.55 15.04
N GLN A 84 -10.62 10.49 16.15
CA GLN A 84 -11.14 10.84 17.48
C GLN A 84 -11.19 12.36 17.71
N THR A 85 -10.27 13.11 17.10
CA THR A 85 -10.15 14.57 17.30
C THR A 85 -11.13 15.34 16.43
N PHE A 86 -11.39 14.91 15.21
CA PHE A 86 -12.28 15.61 14.28
C PHE A 86 -13.49 14.75 13.91
N SER A 87 -14.66 15.37 13.84
CA SER A 87 -15.92 14.70 13.50
C SER A 87 -16.15 14.52 12.01
N SER A 88 -15.48 15.32 11.16
CA SER A 88 -15.63 15.26 9.71
C SER A 88 -14.42 15.87 8.99
N PHE A 89 -14.21 15.43 7.74
CA PHE A 89 -13.19 15.95 6.84
C PHE A 89 -13.83 16.20 5.47
N ILE A 90 -13.44 17.28 4.81
CA ILE A 90 -13.89 17.63 3.46
C ILE A 90 -12.65 17.96 2.64
N LEU A 91 -12.63 17.52 1.37
CA LEU A 91 -11.57 17.88 0.45
C LEU A 91 -11.65 19.38 0.12
N ALA A 92 -10.60 20.13 0.45
CA ALA A 92 -10.47 21.54 0.10
C ALA A 92 -10.04 21.68 -1.37
N THR A 93 -11.01 21.66 -2.29
CA THR A 93 -10.76 21.72 -3.74
C THR A 93 -10.12 23.03 -4.18
N ASP A 94 -10.31 24.10 -3.42
CA ASP A 94 -9.72 25.43 -3.62
C ASP A 94 -8.20 25.45 -3.34
N ALA A 95 -7.72 24.56 -2.47
CA ALA A 95 -6.30 24.40 -2.18
C ALA A 95 -5.59 23.43 -3.14
N GLN A 96 -6.32 22.73 -4.02
CA GLN A 96 -5.76 21.76 -4.94
C GLN A 96 -5.17 22.44 -6.19
N PRO A 97 -3.87 22.25 -6.49
CA PRO A 97 -3.29 22.75 -7.74
C PRO A 97 -4.05 22.19 -8.95
N ALA A 98 -4.22 23.00 -9.99
CA ALA A 98 -4.95 22.59 -11.20
C ALA A 98 -4.36 21.31 -11.84
N GLU A 99 -3.04 21.14 -11.75
CA GLU A 99 -2.29 19.97 -12.25
C GLU A 99 -2.55 18.68 -11.45
N GLY A 100 -3.04 18.80 -10.22
CA GLY A 100 -3.33 17.67 -9.33
C GLY A 100 -4.77 17.19 -9.38
N ALA A 101 -5.63 17.83 -10.19
CA ALA A 101 -7.01 17.39 -10.36
C ALA A 101 -7.06 16.04 -11.10
N PRO A 102 -7.78 15.03 -10.57
CA PRO A 102 -8.01 13.79 -11.29
C PRO A 102 -8.74 14.09 -12.61
N PRO A 103 -8.43 13.35 -13.69
CA PRO A 103 -9.09 13.48 -14.99
C PRO A 103 -10.58 13.09 -14.95
#